data_AF-A0AAU2NTJ3-F1
#
_entry.id   AF-A0AAU2NTJ3-F1
#
_cell.length_a   1.000
_cell.length_b   1.000
_cell.length_c   1.000
_cell.angle_alpha   90.00
_cell.angle_beta   90.00
_cell.angle_gamma   90.00
#
_symmetry.space_group_name_H-M   'P 1'
#
loop_
_entity.id
_entity.type
_entity.pdbx_description
1 polymer ?
#
loop_
_entity_poly.entity_id
_entity_poly.type
_entity_poly.pdbx_seq_one_letter_code
_entity_poly.pdbx_strand_id
1 'polypeptide(L)'
;MAAAELLVAGYDSPALRESAGRGRRDDIEELATLLRQALGELGVAMPDAATAERCLLHHLAARLRAGELSAGAVAGRVWCGEFWADVRTAPERAFLDAVGEEYLVEHLAEYRPAEYRAWEDGVRAAARVLADSAG
;
A
#
# COMPACT_ATOMS: atom_id res chain seq x y z
N MET A 1 -9.92 3.98 -11.71
CA MET A 1 -8.51 3.70 -12.07
C MET A 1 -7.73 4.94 -11.72
N ALA A 2 -6.65 4.82 -10.93
CA ALA A 2 -5.97 5.98 -10.33
C ALA A 2 -5.53 7.05 -11.34
N ALA A 3 -5.02 6.66 -12.53
CA ALA A 3 -4.64 7.62 -13.57
C ALA A 3 -5.83 8.44 -14.09
N ALA A 4 -6.99 7.80 -14.29
CA ALA A 4 -8.22 8.49 -14.70
C ALA A 4 -8.75 9.43 -13.60
N GLU A 5 -8.63 9.03 -12.33
CA GLU A 5 -9.01 9.86 -11.19
C GLU A 5 -8.12 11.10 -11.05
N LEU A 6 -6.81 10.98 -11.33
CA LEU A 6 -5.88 12.11 -11.36
C LEU A 6 -6.22 13.10 -12.47
N LEU A 7 -6.61 12.62 -13.66
CA LEU A 7 -7.10 13.49 -14.75
C LEU A 7 -8.34 14.28 -14.33
N VAL A 8 -9.29 13.63 -13.65
CA VAL A 8 -10.50 14.29 -13.10
C VAL A 8 -10.13 15.31 -12.02
N ALA A 9 -9.09 15.05 -11.23
CA ALA A 9 -8.57 15.98 -10.22
C ALA A 9 -7.75 17.15 -10.81
N GLY A 10 -7.59 17.22 -12.14
CA GLY A 10 -6.93 18.31 -12.85
C GLY A 10 -5.43 18.13 -13.06
N TYR A 11 -4.86 16.98 -12.66
CA TYR A 11 -3.50 16.61 -13.07
C TYR A 11 -3.56 16.13 -14.51
N ASP A 12 -2.84 16.81 -15.41
CA ASP A 12 -2.92 16.49 -16.83
C ASP A 12 -1.53 16.40 -17.44
N SER A 13 -1.27 15.28 -18.10
CA SER A 13 -0.03 15.00 -18.80
C SER A 13 -0.29 13.96 -19.92
N PRO A 14 0.43 14.04 -21.05
CA PRO A 14 0.32 13.02 -22.11
C PRO A 14 0.48 11.59 -21.59
N ALA A 15 1.53 11.32 -20.80
CA ALA A 15 1.78 9.99 -20.27
C ALA A 15 0.71 9.54 -19.24
N LEU A 16 0.12 10.47 -18.49
CA LEU A 16 -0.99 10.17 -17.58
C LEU A 16 -2.27 9.78 -18.33
N ARG A 17 -2.57 10.44 -19.45
CA ARG A 17 -3.70 10.06 -20.32
C ARG A 17 -3.50 8.69 -20.94
N GLU A 18 -2.28 8.39 -21.38
CA GLU A 18 -1.94 7.06 -21.88
C GLU A 18 -2.11 6.01 -20.78
N SER A 19 -1.60 6.27 -19.57
CA SER A 19 -1.76 5.40 -18.41
C SER A 19 -3.24 5.16 -18.06
N ALA A 20 -4.10 6.16 -18.24
CA ALA A 20 -5.54 6.03 -18.04
C ALA A 20 -6.23 5.14 -19.08
N GLY A 21 -5.59 4.81 -20.20
CA GLY A 21 -6.07 3.83 -21.18
C GLY A 21 -5.51 2.42 -21.00
N ARG A 22 -4.49 2.23 -20.14
CA ARG A 22 -3.81 0.95 -19.94
C ARG A 22 -4.58 0.02 -19.01
N GLY A 23 -4.49 -1.28 -19.28
CA GLY A 23 -5.09 -2.36 -18.51
C GLY A 23 -4.12 -2.99 -17.51
N ARG A 24 -4.67 -3.74 -16.55
CA ARG A 24 -3.89 -4.40 -15.47
C ARG A 24 -2.98 -5.54 -15.95
N ARG A 25 -3.10 -5.95 -17.21
CA ARG A 25 -2.33 -7.04 -17.84
C ARG A 25 -1.23 -6.51 -18.76
N ASP A 26 -1.09 -5.19 -18.88
CA ASP A 26 -0.05 -4.58 -19.69
C ASP A 26 1.32 -4.76 -19.03
N ASP A 27 2.36 -4.63 -19.84
CA ASP A 27 3.73 -4.92 -19.44
C ASP A 27 4.19 -4.01 -18.27
N ILE A 28 4.82 -4.62 -17.26
CA ILE A 28 5.20 -3.92 -16.03
C ILE A 28 6.30 -2.87 -16.31
N GLU A 29 7.24 -3.17 -17.21
CA GLU A 29 8.32 -2.23 -17.54
C GLU A 29 7.78 -1.03 -18.33
N GLU A 30 6.81 -1.26 -19.23
CA GLU A 30 6.11 -0.22 -19.96
C GLU A 30 5.30 0.68 -19.00
N LEU A 31 4.53 0.08 -18.07
CA LEU A 31 3.78 0.82 -17.05
C LEU A 31 4.71 1.63 -16.14
N ALA A 32 5.86 1.07 -15.74
CA ALA A 32 6.84 1.78 -14.93
C ALA A 32 7.47 2.96 -15.70
N THR A 33 7.68 2.81 -17.00
CA THR A 33 8.19 3.87 -17.88
C THR A 33 7.17 5.00 -18.01
N LEU A 34 5.91 4.67 -18.26
CA LEU A 34 4.82 5.64 -18.34
C LEU A 34 4.63 6.41 -17.03
N LEU A 35 4.72 5.73 -15.88
CA LEU A 35 4.67 6.39 -14.58
C LEU A 35 5.80 7.41 -14.41
N ARG A 36 7.03 7.02 -14.76
CA ARG A 36 8.20 7.92 -14.66
C ARG A 36 8.05 9.15 -15.57
N GLN A 37 7.53 8.94 -16.78
CA GLN A 37 7.25 10.04 -17.71
C GLN A 37 6.17 10.97 -17.17
N ALA A 38 5.05 10.43 -16.69
CA ALA A 38 3.96 11.22 -16.13
C ALA A 38 4.41 12.07 -14.93
N LEU A 39 5.21 11.50 -14.01
CA LEU A 39 5.78 12.25 -12.89
C LEU A 39 6.70 13.38 -13.37
N GLY A 40 7.57 13.10 -14.33
CA GLY A 40 8.45 14.13 -14.92
C GLY A 40 7.69 15.27 -15.60
N GLU A 41 6.63 14.94 -16.36
CA GLU A 41 5.76 15.93 -17.01
C GLU A 41 4.99 16.79 -16.00
N LEU A 42 4.60 16.21 -14.87
CA LEU A 42 3.93 16.92 -13.76
C LEU A 42 4.91 17.66 -12.84
N GLY A 43 6.22 17.61 -13.11
CA GLY A 43 7.25 18.23 -12.28
C GLY A 43 7.44 17.56 -10.91
N VAL A 44 6.96 16.32 -10.75
CA VAL A 44 7.08 15.54 -9.51
C VAL A 44 8.32 14.65 -9.61
N ALA A 45 9.18 14.73 -8.60
CA ALA A 45 10.35 13.86 -8.52
C ALA A 45 9.92 12.40 -8.28
N MET A 46 10.61 11.46 -8.91
CA MET A 46 10.42 10.04 -8.62
C MET A 46 10.80 9.78 -7.16
N PRO A 47 9.92 9.17 -6.35
CA PRO A 47 10.27 8.80 -4.99
C PRO A 47 11.43 7.80 -5.00
N ASP A 48 12.31 7.90 -4.01
CA ASP A 48 13.28 6.84 -3.71
C ASP A 48 12.54 5.58 -3.21
N ALA A 49 13.26 4.45 -3.14
CA ALA A 49 12.68 3.17 -2.75
C ALA A 49 11.97 3.25 -1.38
N ALA A 50 12.61 3.88 -0.40
CA ALA A 50 12.06 4.04 0.94
C ALA A 50 10.76 4.86 0.95
N THR A 51 10.71 5.96 0.19
CA THR A 51 9.50 6.78 0.06
C THR A 51 8.39 6.01 -0.66
N ALA A 52 8.73 5.26 -1.70
CA ALA A 52 7.77 4.44 -2.43
C ALA A 52 7.15 3.34 -1.55
N GLU A 53 7.96 2.66 -0.74
CA GLU A 53 7.50 1.65 0.23
C GLU A 53 6.60 2.26 1.30
N ARG A 54 6.95 3.42 1.83
CA ARG A 54 6.09 4.12 2.79
C ARG A 54 4.75 4.49 2.16
N CYS A 55 4.74 5.06 0.95
CA CYS A 55 3.50 5.32 0.22
C CYS A 55 2.66 4.05 0.04
N LEU A 56 3.29 2.92 -0.28
CA LEU A 56 2.61 1.63 -0.39
C LEU A 56 2.05 1.16 0.96
N LEU A 57 2.77 1.33 2.07
CA LEU A 57 2.30 0.96 3.41
C LEU A 57 1.05 1.73 3.81
N HIS A 58 1.08 3.06 3.63
CA HIS A 58 -0.08 3.94 3.88
C HIS A 58 -1.26 3.58 2.97
N HIS A 59 -1.00 3.28 1.69
CA HIS A 59 -2.03 2.82 0.76
C HIS A 59 -2.67 1.51 1.20
N LEU A 60 -1.88 0.53 1.67
CA LEU A 60 -2.39 -0.74 2.17
C LEU A 60 -3.26 -0.54 3.43
N ALA A 61 -2.83 0.30 4.36
CA ALA A 61 -3.59 0.64 5.55
C ALA A 61 -4.93 1.32 5.21
N ALA A 62 -4.93 2.27 4.27
CA ALA A 62 -6.15 2.93 3.81
C ALA A 62 -7.13 1.93 3.18
N ARG A 63 -6.66 1.00 2.36
CA ARG A 63 -7.50 -0.03 1.72
C ARG A 63 -8.04 -1.06 2.70
N LEU A 64 -7.25 -1.44 3.71
CA LEU A 64 -7.73 -2.28 4.80
C LEU A 64 -8.81 -1.57 5.62
N ARG A 65 -8.60 -0.28 5.94
CA ARG A 65 -9.61 0.54 6.63
C ARG A 65 -10.91 0.63 5.83
N ALA A 66 -10.82 0.78 4.51
CA ALA A 66 -11.97 0.83 3.60
C ALA A 66 -12.65 -0.54 3.40
N GLY A 67 -12.07 -1.64 3.90
CA GLY A 67 -12.59 -2.99 3.74
C GLY A 67 -12.34 -3.58 2.35
N GLU A 68 -11.48 -2.97 1.54
CA GLU A 68 -11.15 -3.44 0.18
C GLU A 68 -10.13 -4.59 0.17
N LEU A 69 -9.37 -4.73 1.26
CA LEU A 69 -8.41 -5.81 1.49
C LEU A 69 -8.66 -6.44 2.87
N SER A 70 -8.44 -7.75 2.99
CA SER A 70 -8.41 -8.42 4.29
C SER A 70 -7.09 -8.18 5.01
N ALA A 71 -7.06 -8.40 6.33
CA ALA A 71 -5.83 -8.30 7.12
C ALA A 71 -4.75 -9.26 6.59
N GLY A 72 -5.12 -10.50 6.25
CA GLY A 72 -4.20 -11.48 5.64
C GLY A 72 -3.64 -11.03 4.28
N ALA A 73 -4.46 -10.42 3.42
CA ALA A 73 -3.99 -9.93 2.12
C ALA A 73 -3.00 -8.76 2.25
N VAL A 74 -3.16 -7.92 3.27
CA VAL A 74 -2.19 -6.87 3.59
C VAL A 74 -0.93 -7.45 4.20
N ALA A 75 -1.06 -8.36 5.16
CA ALA A 75 0.05 -9.02 5.82
C ALA A 75 0.98 -9.72 4.81
N GLY A 76 0.42 -10.49 3.88
CA GLY A 76 1.21 -11.12 2.81
C GLY A 76 1.99 -10.12 1.95
N ARG A 77 1.43 -8.94 1.69
CA ARG A 77 2.17 -7.88 0.97
C ARG A 77 3.27 -7.26 1.82
N VAL A 78 3.04 -7.10 3.11
CA VAL A 78 4.04 -6.57 4.05
C VAL A 78 5.22 -7.54 4.17
N TRP A 79 4.96 -8.85 4.27
CA TRP A 79 6.03 -9.86 4.36
C TRP A 79 6.88 -9.96 3.09
N CYS A 80 6.29 -9.71 1.92
CA CYS A 80 7.03 -9.70 0.65
C CYS A 80 7.74 -8.38 0.32
N GLY A 81 7.55 -7.30 1.10
CA GLY A 81 8.17 -5.99 0.85
C GLY A 81 9.25 -5.64 1.88
N GLU A 82 10.04 -4.59 1.62
CA GLU A 82 11.15 -4.17 2.49
C GLU A 82 10.76 -3.09 3.52
N PHE A 83 9.49 -3.08 3.96
CA PHE A 83 8.91 -2.02 4.81
C PHE A 83 9.61 -1.77 6.16
N TRP A 84 10.48 -2.68 6.60
CA TRP A 84 11.14 -2.64 7.90
C TRP A 84 12.42 -1.79 7.92
N ALA A 85 12.96 -1.44 6.75
CA ALA A 85 14.25 -0.76 6.65
C ALA A 85 14.22 0.73 7.05
N ASP A 86 13.07 1.39 6.95
CA ASP A 86 12.96 2.84 7.12
C ASP A 86 11.65 3.29 7.79
N VAL A 87 11.27 2.62 8.88
CA VAL A 87 10.09 2.98 9.69
C VAL A 87 10.35 4.30 10.42
N ARG A 88 9.69 5.37 10.00
CA ARG A 88 9.99 6.74 10.49
C ARG A 88 9.01 7.25 11.53
N THR A 89 7.79 6.73 11.56
CA THR A 89 6.74 7.23 12.46
C THR A 89 6.23 6.15 13.40
N ALA A 90 5.72 6.57 14.57
CA ALA A 90 5.11 5.65 15.53
C ALA A 90 3.89 4.90 14.96
N PRO A 91 2.98 5.52 14.17
CA PRO A 91 1.89 4.79 13.52
C PRO A 91 2.37 3.74 12.51
N GLU A 92 3.38 4.04 11.70
CA GLU A 92 3.96 3.07 10.75
C GLU A 92 4.52 1.86 11.51
N ARG A 93 5.26 2.11 12.61
CA ARG A 93 5.79 1.04 13.47
C ARG A 93 4.70 0.20 14.10
N ALA A 94 3.71 0.85 14.72
CA ALA A 94 2.61 0.15 15.37
C ALA A 94 1.81 -0.72 14.38
N PHE A 95 1.68 -0.28 13.13
CA PHE A 95 1.03 -1.05 12.09
C PHE A 95 1.84 -2.29 11.69
N LEU A 96 3.14 -2.14 11.47
CA LEU A 96 4.03 -3.27 11.17
C LEU A 96 4.12 -4.27 12.33
N ASP A 97 4.21 -3.78 13.56
CA ASP A 97 4.21 -4.61 14.77
C ASP A 97 2.89 -5.39 14.92
N ALA A 98 1.76 -4.78 14.55
CA ALA A 98 0.46 -5.46 14.58
C ALA A 98 0.32 -6.54 13.50
N VAL A 99 0.93 -6.36 12.33
CA VAL A 99 0.99 -7.39 11.28
C VAL A 99 1.74 -8.61 11.80
N GLY A 100 2.90 -8.39 12.43
CA GLY A 100 3.71 -9.45 13.02
C GLY A 100 4.36 -10.38 11.99
N GLU A 101 4.92 -11.48 12.48
CA GLU A 101 5.65 -12.47 11.69
C GLU A 101 4.71 -13.46 10.98
N GLU A 102 5.02 -13.78 9.71
CA GLU A 102 4.24 -14.70 8.86
C GLU A 102 3.94 -16.03 9.55
N TYR A 103 4.99 -16.68 10.05
CA TYR A 103 4.88 -17.99 10.72
C TYR A 103 3.89 -18.00 11.89
N LEU A 104 3.86 -16.91 12.69
CA LEU A 104 2.96 -16.82 13.84
C LEU A 104 1.51 -16.68 13.37
N VAL A 105 1.25 -15.86 12.36
CA VAL A 105 -0.10 -15.62 11.84
C VAL A 105 -0.68 -16.87 11.17
N GLU A 106 0.14 -17.58 10.39
CA GLU A 106 -0.27 -18.87 9.79
C GLU A 106 -0.62 -19.90 10.86
N HIS A 107 0.20 -19.99 11.92
CA HIS A 107 -0.09 -20.87 13.06
C HIS A 107 -1.39 -20.49 13.77
N LEU A 108 -1.66 -19.20 13.97
CA LEU A 108 -2.93 -18.74 14.56
C LEU A 108 -4.13 -19.10 13.67
N ALA A 109 -4.00 -18.94 12.35
CA ALA A 109 -5.06 -19.26 11.40
C ALA A 109 -5.43 -20.76 11.43
N GLU A 110 -4.43 -21.63 11.56
CA GLU A 110 -4.63 -23.08 11.55
C GLU A 110 -5.13 -23.63 12.90
N TYR A 111 -4.55 -23.18 14.01
CA TYR A 111 -4.77 -23.82 15.33
C TYR A 111 -5.61 -23.00 16.30
N ARG A 112 -5.74 -21.68 16.09
CA ARG A 112 -6.32 -20.76 17.07
C ARG A 112 -7.22 -19.69 16.42
N PRO A 113 -8.37 -20.09 15.85
CA PRO A 113 -9.22 -19.18 15.07
C PRO A 113 -9.76 -17.98 15.87
N ALA A 114 -9.92 -18.10 17.19
CA ALA A 114 -10.29 -16.97 18.04
C ALA A 114 -9.17 -15.94 18.17
N GLU A 115 -7.92 -16.39 18.34
CA GLU A 115 -6.74 -15.53 18.39
C GLU A 115 -6.45 -14.92 17.02
N TYR A 116 -6.69 -15.66 15.93
CA TYR A 116 -6.60 -15.11 14.57
C TYR A 116 -7.57 -13.93 14.36
N ARG A 117 -8.83 -14.05 14.81
CA ARG A 117 -9.79 -12.93 14.73
C ARG A 117 -9.33 -11.72 15.55
N ALA A 118 -8.79 -11.95 16.75
CA ALA A 118 -8.24 -10.88 17.57
C ALA A 118 -7.04 -10.20 16.89
N TRP A 119 -6.18 -10.97 16.22
CA TRP A 119 -5.11 -10.44 15.38
C TRP A 119 -5.66 -9.59 14.24
N GLU A 120 -6.66 -10.06 13.50
CA GLU A 120 -7.26 -9.28 12.41
C GLU A 120 -7.81 -7.93 12.91
N ASP A 121 -8.49 -7.93 14.07
CA ASP A 121 -9.01 -6.72 14.68
C ASP A 121 -7.90 -5.77 15.14
N GLY A 122 -6.79 -6.31 15.65
CA GLY A 122 -5.59 -5.54 15.97
C GLY A 122 -4.98 -4.86 14.74
N VAL A 123 -4.79 -5.60 13.64
CA VAL A 123 -4.27 -5.06 12.38
C VAL A 123 -5.21 -3.99 11.82
N ARG A 124 -6.53 -4.21 11.84
CA ARG A 124 -7.53 -3.20 11.42
C ARG A 124 -7.48 -1.94 12.28
N ALA A 125 -7.29 -2.08 13.60
CA ALA A 125 -7.19 -0.95 14.50
C ALA A 125 -5.93 -0.11 14.21
N ALA A 126 -4.77 -0.75 14.05
CA ALA A 126 -3.53 -0.07 13.70
C ALA A 126 -3.59 0.58 12.31
N ALA A 127 -4.24 -0.07 11.34
CA ALA A 127 -4.45 0.50 10.01
C ALA A 127 -5.28 1.78 10.03
N ARG A 128 -6.29 1.87 10.91
CA ARG A 128 -7.08 3.11 11.08
C ARG A 128 -6.22 4.24 11.61
N VAL A 129 -5.42 3.98 12.64
CA VAL A 129 -4.50 4.96 13.23
C VAL A 129 -3.50 5.45 12.17
N LEU A 130 -2.93 4.53 11.38
CA LEU A 130 -1.99 4.89 10.31
C LEU A 130 -2.68 5.71 9.22
N ALA A 131 -3.85 5.29 8.74
CA ALA A 131 -4.58 5.99 7.69
C ALA A 131 -5.05 7.39 8.11
N ASP A 132 -5.36 7.60 9.41
CA ASP A 132 -5.74 8.91 9.94
C ASP A 132 -4.52 9.81 10.23
N SER A 133 -3.31 9.25 10.28
CA SER A 133 -2.06 10.01 10.43
C SER A 133 -1.49 10.56 9.12
N ALA A 134 -2.05 10.14 7.98
CA ALA A 134 -1.67 10.59 6.64
C ALA A 134 -2.40 11.87 6.17
N GLY A 135 -3.09 12.57 7.10
CA GLY A 135 -3.85 13.81 6.85
C GLY A 135 -3.10 15.08 7.23
#